data_AF-A0A537W0I3-F1
#
_entry.id   AF-A0A537W0I3-F1
#
_cell.length_a   1.000
_cell.length_b   1.000
_cell.length_c   1.000
_cell.angle_alpha   90.00
_cell.angle_beta   90.00
_cell.angle_gamma   90.00
#
_symmetry.space_group_name_H-M   'P 1'
#
loop_
_entity.id
_entity.type
_entity.pdbx_description
1 polymer ?
#
loop_
_entity_poly.entity_id
_entity_poly.type
_entity_poly.pdbx_seq_one_letter_code
_entity_poly.pdbx_strand_id
1 'polypeptide(L)' 'MKLYFNERLEPTYSSLRVLNDQGAQVDRRDSRVDRANPALLRATLPPLPPGAYKVLWRVLSIDADVTEGTFTFRIE' A
#
# COMPACT_ATOMS: atom_id res chain seq x y z
N MET A 1 4.89 -3.52 -4.66
CA MET A 1 4.89 -3.15 -3.24
C MET A 1 4.07 -4.15 -2.44
N LYS A 2 4.55 -4.53 -1.25
CA LYS A 2 3.88 -5.46 -0.34
C LYS A 2 3.95 -4.91 1.08
N LEU A 3 2.82 -4.81 1.77
CA LEU A 3 2.69 -4.46 3.17
C LEU A 3 2.08 -5.65 3.91
N TYR A 4 2.75 -6.12 4.95
CA TYR A 4 2.32 -7.25 5.76
C TYR A 4 1.75 -6.74 7.08
N PHE A 5 0.59 -7.25 7.45
CA PHE A 5 -0.10 -6.95 8.68
C PHE A 5 -0.16 -8.21 9.56
N ASN A 6 -0.46 -8.02 10.83
CA ASN A 6 -0.69 -9.09 11.81
C ASN A 6 -2.08 -9.71 11.68
N GLU A 7 -3.06 -8.95 11.19
CA GLU A 7 -4.46 -9.34 11.06
C GLU A 7 -4.90 -9.48 9.59
N ARG A 8 -6.00 -10.20 9.40
CA ARG A 8 -6.66 -10.29 8.10
C ARG A 8 -7.35 -8.98 7.80
N LEU A 9 -7.26 -8.55 6.54
CA LEU A 9 -7.81 -7.29 6.07
C LEU A 9 -9.13 -7.49 5.33
N GLU A 10 -10.05 -6.55 5.50
CA GLU A 10 -11.25 -6.40 4.68
C GLU A 10 -10.87 -5.84 3.29
N PRO A 11 -11.03 -6.61 2.20
CA PRO A 11 -10.50 -6.24 0.89
C PRO A 11 -11.08 -4.95 0.31
N THR A 12 -12.37 -4.70 0.52
CA THR A 12 -13.08 -3.53 -0.05
C THR A 12 -12.63 -2.21 0.59
N TYR A 13 -12.20 -2.26 1.86
CA TYR A 13 -11.91 -1.07 2.66
C TYR A 13 -10.41 -0.86 2.93
N SER A 14 -9.56 -1.70 2.33
CA SER A 14 -8.11 -1.67 2.51
C SER A 14 -7.39 -1.30 1.22
N SER A 15 -6.57 -0.26 1.28
CA SER A 15 -5.87 0.28 0.12
C SER A 15 -4.52 0.91 0.47
N LEU A 16 -3.61 0.93 -0.50
CA LEU A 16 -2.36 1.66 -0.44
C LEU A 16 -2.17 2.46 -1.73
N ARG A 17 -1.42 3.56 -1.61
CA ARG A 17 -0.99 4.40 -2.72
C ARG A 17 0.49 4.71 -2.58
N VAL A 18 1.20 4.76 -3.70
CA VAL A 18 2.59 5.21 -3.78
C VAL A 18 2.65 6.49 -4.58
N LEU A 19 3.18 7.54 -3.99
CA LEU A 19 3.33 8.87 -4.58
C LEU A 19 4.81 9.19 -4.80
N ASN A 20 5.12 9.94 -5.86
CA ASN A 20 6.44 10.57 -6.04
C ASN A 20 6.57 11.85 -5.19
N ASP A 21 7.70 12.53 -5.31
CA ASP A 21 8.03 13.80 -4.66
C ASP A 21 7.08 14.96 -5.03
N GLN A 22 6.51 14.92 -6.24
CA GLN A 22 5.48 15.85 -6.72
C GLN A 22 4.07 15.50 -6.20
N GLY A 23 3.92 14.43 -5.42
CA GLY A 23 2.63 13.96 -4.91
C GLY A 23 1.78 13.21 -5.95
N ALA A 24 2.31 12.91 -7.14
CA ALA A 24 1.62 12.14 -8.17
C ALA A 24 1.66 10.65 -7.83
N GLN A 25 0.52 9.96 -7.97
CA GLN A 25 0.45 8.52 -7.76
C GLN A 25 1.14 7.77 -8.89
N VAL A 26 2.12 6.94 -8.54
CA VAL A 26 3.00 6.21 -9.47
C VAL A 26 2.78 4.70 -9.50
N ASP A 27 2.01 4.14 -8.58
CA ASP A 27 1.57 2.75 -8.69
C ASP A 27 0.54 2.54 -9.81
N ARG A 28 0.27 1.29 -10.16
CA ARG A 28 -0.71 0.93 -11.21
C ARG A 28 -2.18 1.05 -10.78
N ARG A 29 -2.46 1.66 -9.63
CA ARG A 29 -3.80 1.79 -9.03
C ARG A 29 -4.51 0.45 -8.83
N ASP A 30 -3.73 -0.62 -8.64
CA ASP A 30 -4.20 -2.00 -8.51
C ASP A 30 -4.05 -2.52 -7.07
N SER A 31 -4.12 -1.60 -6.10
CA SER A 31 -4.05 -1.95 -4.68
C SER A 31 -5.13 -2.95 -4.32
N ARG A 32 -4.73 -4.05 -3.68
CA ARG A 32 -5.63 -5.13 -3.29
C ARG A 32 -5.04 -5.96 -2.17
N VAL A 33 -5.92 -6.51 -1.34
CA VAL A 33 -5.57 -7.60 -0.43
C VAL A 33 -5.28 -8.85 -1.25
N ASP A 34 -4.21 -9.57 -0.91
CA ASP A 34 -3.85 -10.82 -1.58
C ASP A 34 -4.84 -11.93 -1.21
N ARG A 35 -5.32 -12.68 -2.22
CA ARG A 35 -6.32 -13.75 -2.01
C ARG A 35 -5.74 -14.96 -1.27
N ALA A 36 -4.45 -15.24 -1.45
CA ALA A 36 -3.76 -16.36 -0.81
C ALA A 36 -3.22 -15.99 0.58
N ASN A 37 -2.98 -14.70 0.84
CA ASN A 37 -2.62 -14.19 2.15
C ASN A 37 -3.45 -12.94 2.50
N PRO A 38 -4.56 -13.10 3.25
CA PRO A 38 -5.44 -11.98 3.60
C PRO A 38 -4.82 -10.92 4.53
N ALA A 39 -3.63 -11.16 5.07
CA ALA A 39 -2.88 -10.16 5.85
C ALA A 39 -1.86 -9.38 5.00
N LEU A 40 -1.85 -9.59 3.68
CA LEU A 40 -0.97 -8.91 2.73
C LEU A 40 -1.77 -7.93 1.87
N LEU A 41 -1.44 -6.64 1.97
CA LEU A 41 -1.87 -5.61 1.03
C LEU A 41 -0.78 -5.34 0.00
N ARG A 42 -1.13 -5.33 -1.28
CA ARG A 42 -0.14 -5.13 -2.36
C ARG A 42 -0.65 -4.23 -3.46
N ALA A 43 0.29 -3.57 -4.12
CA ALA A 43 0.08 -2.86 -5.39
C ALA A 43 1.29 -3.08 -6.30
N THR A 44 1.09 -2.97 -7.60
CA THR A 44 2.14 -3.11 -8.60
C THR A 44 2.79 -1.76 -8.86
N LEU A 45 4.12 -1.74 -8.88
CA LEU A 45 4.91 -0.56 -9.25
C LEU A 45 5.47 -0.76 -10.67
N PRO A 46 5.40 0.26 -11.54
CA PRO A 46 6.25 0.30 -12.73
C PRO A 46 7.73 0.47 -12.31
N PRO A 47 8.70 0.33 -13.24
CA PRO A 47 10.06 0.79 -13.00
C PRO A 47 10.04 2.25 -12.54
N LEU A 48 10.69 2.51 -11.41
CA LEU A 48 10.71 3.82 -10.78
C LEU A 48 12.12 4.42 -10.94
N PRO A 49 12.25 5.68 -11.40
CA PRO A 49 13.54 6.36 -11.44
C PRO A 49 14.10 6.61 -10.02
N PRO A 50 15.41 6.89 -9.88
CA PRO A 50 15.97 7.34 -8.62
C PRO A 50 15.23 8.55 -8.06
N GLY A 51 14.94 8.55 -6.77
CA GLY A 51 14.09 9.57 -6.14
C GLY A 51 13.44 9.13 -4.83
N ALA A 52 12.71 10.05 -4.20
CA ALA A 52 11.95 9.81 -2.99
C ALA A 52 10.49 9.50 -3.31
N TYR A 53 9.92 8.53 -2.57
CA TYR A 53 8.55 8.08 -2.74
C TYR A 53 7.86 7.96 -1.40
N LYS A 54 6.61 8.39 -1.34
CA LYS A 54 5.76 8.27 -0.15
C LYS A 54 4.73 7.18 -0.35
N VAL A 55 4.67 6.25 0.59
CA VAL A 55 3.61 5.25 0.68
C VAL A 55 2.58 5.75 1.68
N LEU A 56 1.31 5.71 1.30
CA LEU A 56 0.17 5.96 2.18
C LEU A 56 -0.69 4.71 2.16
N TRP A 57 -1.19 4.30 3.31
CA TRP A 57 -2.07 3.15 3.43
C TRP A 57 -3.17 3.41 4.44
N ARG A 58 -4.31 2.75 4.21
CA ARG A 58 -5.42 2.65 5.14
C ARG A 58 -5.97 1.23 5.04
N VAL A 59 -6.14 0.56 6.17
CA VAL A 59 -6.69 -0.79 6.21
C VAL A 59 -7.82 -0.87 7.23
N LEU A 60 -8.75 -1.78 6.96
CA LEU A 60 -9.76 -2.23 7.90
C LEU A 60 -9.45 -3.71 8.18
N SER A 61 -9.20 -4.07 9.42
CA SER A 61 -9.09 -5.47 9.84
C SER A 61 -10.48 -6.08 10.00
N ILE A 62 -10.56 -7.41 9.97
CA ILE A 62 -11.84 -8.14 10.08
C ILE A 62 -12.48 -8.05 11.48
N ASP A 63 -11.76 -7.58 12.49
CA ASP A 63 -12.27 -7.26 13.83
C ASP A 63 -12.80 -5.83 13.95
N ALA A 64 -12.92 -5.12 12.82
CA ALA A 64 -13.46 -3.78 12.68
C ALA A 64 -12.55 -2.62 13.13
N ASP A 65 -11.25 -2.86 13.32
CA ASP A 65 -10.28 -1.80 13.57
C ASP A 65 -9.79 -1.15 12.26
N VAL A 66 -9.78 0.18 12.24
CA VAL A 66 -9.23 0.97 11.13
C VAL A 66 -7.87 1.51 11.55
N THR A 67 -6.86 1.21 10.74
CA THR A 67 -5.53 1.80 10.90
C THR A 67 -5.09 2.47 9.60
N GLU A 68 -4.32 3.54 9.73
CA GLU A 68 -3.74 4.27 8.60
C GLU A 68 -2.33 4.72 8.93
N GLY A 69 -1.53 4.96 7.88
CA GLY A 69 -0.17 5.39 8.07
C GLY A 69 0.53 5.79 6.79
N THR A 70 1.74 6.30 6.98
CA THR A 70 2.62 6.70 5.89
C THR A 70 4.08 6.41 6.23
N PHE A 71 4.87 6.10 5.21
CA PHE A 71 6.33 6.11 5.30
C PHE A 71 6.92 6.51 3.94
N THR A 72 8.20 6.86 3.96
CA THR A 72 8.95 7.26 2.77
C THR A 72 10.05 6.26 2.50
N PHE A 73 10.32 5.98 1.23
CA PHE A 73 11.51 5.24 0.79
C PHE A 73 12.21 5.99 -0.34
N ARG A 74 13.45 5.59 -0.65
CA ARG A 74 14.23 6.14 -1.75
C ARG A 74 14.73 5.03 -2.66
N ILE A 75 14.85 5.33 -3.94
CA ILE A 75 15.57 4.53 -4.94
C ILE A 75 16.81 5.31 -5.36
N GLU A 76 17.93 4.62 -5.46
CA GLU A 76 19.23 5.15 -5.88
C GLU A 76 19.65 4.56 -7.23
#